data_AF-A0A946CKL2-F1
#
_entry.id   AF-A0A946CKL2-F1
#
_cell.length_a   1.000
_cell.length_b   1.000
_cell.length_c   1.000
_cell.angle_alpha   90.00
_cell.angle_beta   90.00
_cell.angle_gamma   90.00
#
_symmetry.space_group_name_H-M   'P 1'
#
loop_
_entity.id
_entity.type
_entity.pdbx_description
1 polymer ?
#
loop_
_entity_poly.entity_id
_entity_poly.type
_entity_poly.pdbx_seq_one_letter_code
_entity_poly.pdbx_strand_id
1 'polypeptide(L)'
;MNPEALVRPELDIGVPHGDLLLVFAEAIIGTDRAALDAARDALIKALGPEAISGASAIAGNFTKNDRVANGLGIPVDPPVLKGTEELREQLGINAYKSAENTFRHM
;
A
#
# COMPACT_ATOMS: atom_id res chain seq x y z
N MET A 1 10.92 -8.51 4.27
CA MET A 1 10.34 -7.19 3.98
C MET A 1 10.51 -6.34 5.23
N ASN A 2 11.04 -5.12 5.07
CA ASN A 2 11.06 -4.09 6.08
C ASN A 2 9.81 -3.21 5.91
N PRO A 3 8.78 -3.31 6.78
CA PRO A 3 7.56 -2.53 6.62
C PRO A 3 7.80 -1.03 6.80
N GLU A 4 8.79 -0.62 7.60
CA GLU A 4 9.12 0.79 7.82
C GLU A 4 9.48 1.51 6.50
N ALA A 5 10.06 0.78 5.55
CA ALA A 5 10.38 1.31 4.22
C ALA A 5 9.15 1.78 3.41
N LEU A 6 7.92 1.34 3.78
CA LEU A 6 6.69 1.80 3.14
C LEU A 6 6.36 3.26 3.46
N VAL A 7 6.81 3.77 4.61
CA VAL A 7 6.64 5.17 5.03
C VAL A 7 7.95 5.95 5.09
N ARG A 8 9.07 5.26 4.88
CA ARG A 8 10.44 5.77 4.85
C ARG A 8 11.18 5.19 3.64
N PRO A 9 10.91 5.69 2.43
CA PRO A 9 11.39 5.09 1.18
C PRO A 9 12.93 5.13 1.03
N GLU A 10 13.64 5.84 1.91
CA GLU A 10 15.10 5.81 1.99
C GLU A 10 15.66 4.49 2.59
N LEU A 11 14.82 3.70 3.25
CA LEU A 11 15.20 2.41 3.84
C LEU A 11 15.09 1.29 2.80
N ASP A 12 15.96 0.27 2.92
CA ASP A 12 15.81 -0.95 2.13
C ASP A 12 14.53 -1.68 2.54
N ILE A 13 13.65 -1.90 1.57
CA ILE A 13 12.39 -2.63 1.71
C ILE A 13 12.60 -4.14 1.86
N GLY A 14 13.77 -4.66 1.48
CA GLY A 14 14.11 -6.09 1.60
C GLY A 14 13.25 -6.99 0.71
N VAL A 15 12.76 -6.44 -0.41
CA VAL A 15 12.05 -7.14 -1.48
C VAL A 15 12.71 -6.72 -2.79
N PRO A 16 13.16 -7.66 -3.66
CA PRO A 16 13.75 -7.31 -4.94
C PRO A 16 12.83 -6.39 -5.76
N HIS A 17 13.36 -5.25 -6.20
CA HIS A 17 12.63 -4.20 -6.93
C HIS A 17 11.40 -3.62 -6.19
N GLY A 18 11.32 -3.81 -4.87
CA GLY A 18 10.22 -3.29 -4.05
C GLY A 18 10.19 -1.76 -3.99
N ASP A 19 11.35 -1.12 -4.13
CA ASP A 19 11.49 0.33 -4.28
C ASP A 19 10.78 0.84 -5.54
N LEU A 20 10.97 0.16 -6.68
CA LEU A 20 10.28 0.50 -7.94
C LEU A 20 8.78 0.28 -7.85
N LEU A 21 8.34 -0.79 -7.16
CA LEU A 21 6.93 -1.05 -6.91
C LEU A 21 6.30 0.02 -6.01
N LEU A 22 7.03 0.51 -5.00
CA LEU A 22 6.57 1.57 -4.12
C LEU A 22 6.42 2.90 -4.87
N VAL A 23 7.39 3.25 -5.72
CA VAL A 23 7.31 4.45 -6.58
C VAL A 23 6.10 4.37 -7.52
N PHE A 24 5.84 3.21 -8.12
CA PHE A 24 4.65 3.01 -8.96
C PHE A 24 3.35 3.09 -8.17
N ALA A 25 3.29 2.51 -6.97
CA ALA A 25 2.11 2.55 -6.11
C ALA A 25 1.74 3.98 -5.69
N GLU A 26 2.74 4.85 -5.44
CA GLU A 26 2.51 6.27 -5.18
C GLU A 26 2.01 7.00 -6.43
N ALA A 27 2.71 6.80 -7.57
CA ALA A 27 2.40 7.52 -8.80
C ALA A 27 1.02 7.17 -9.39
N ILE A 28 0.54 5.93 -9.22
CA ILE A 28 -0.76 5.50 -9.77
C ILE A 28 -1.96 6.07 -9.03
N ILE A 29 -1.81 6.44 -7.75
CA ILE A 29 -2.87 7.06 -6.95
C ILE A 29 -2.89 8.59 -7.15
N GLY A 30 -1.75 9.18 -7.53
CA GLY A 30 -1.60 10.60 -7.81
C GLY A 30 -2.17 11.06 -9.16
N THR A 31 -2.00 12.36 -9.44
CA THR A 31 -2.43 13.00 -10.69
C THR A 31 -1.27 13.32 -11.65
N ASP A 32 -0.03 13.08 -11.22
CA ASP A 32 1.16 13.35 -12.04
C ASP A 32 1.36 12.25 -13.08
N ARG A 33 0.94 12.54 -14.31
CA ARG A 33 1.06 11.61 -15.43
C ARG A 33 2.51 11.32 -15.80
N ALA A 34 3.40 12.29 -15.70
CA ALA A 34 4.80 12.11 -16.07
C ALA A 34 5.51 11.20 -15.06
N ALA A 35 5.24 11.37 -13.77
CA ALA A 35 5.73 10.48 -12.72
C ALA A 35 5.23 9.04 -12.92
N LEU A 36 3.96 8.87 -13.27
CA LEU A 36 3.39 7.54 -13.53
C LEU A 36 4.00 6.86 -14.75
N ASP A 37 4.20 7.59 -15.85
CA ASP A 37 4.83 7.03 -17.04
C ASP A 37 6.30 6.66 -16.77
N ALA A 38 7.05 7.49 -16.02
CA ALA A 38 8.42 7.17 -15.60
C ALA A 38 8.50 5.91 -14.70
N ALA A 39 7.57 5.77 -13.75
CA ALA A 39 7.48 4.59 -12.89
C ALA A 39 7.18 3.31 -13.69
N ARG A 40 6.32 3.41 -14.71
CA ARG A 40 6.04 2.29 -15.62
C ARG A 40 7.30 1.88 -16.38
N ASP A 41 8.00 2.83 -16.98
CA ASP A 41 9.22 2.54 -17.74
C ASP A 41 10.30 1.87 -16.87
N ALA A 42 10.46 2.34 -15.63
CA ALA A 42 11.39 1.75 -14.67
C ALA A 42 11.03 0.30 -14.33
N LEU A 43 9.75 0.01 -14.06
CA LEU A 43 9.27 -1.34 -13.78
C LEU A 43 9.41 -2.26 -15.00
N ILE A 44 9.05 -1.79 -16.20
CA ILE A 44 9.20 -2.58 -17.44
C ILE A 44 10.66 -2.96 -17.65
N LYS A 45 11.58 -2.01 -17.43
CA LYS A 45 13.02 -2.26 -17.58
C LYS A 45 13.55 -3.29 -16.57
N ALA A 46 13.03 -3.30 -15.35
CA ALA A 46 13.51 -4.19 -14.29
C ALA A 46 12.84 -5.58 -14.29
N LEU A 47 11.54 -5.64 -14.57
CA LEU A 47 10.69 -6.81 -14.35
C LEU A 47 9.93 -7.28 -15.61
N GLY A 48 10.05 -6.56 -16.72
CA GLY A 48 9.32 -6.83 -17.96
C GLY A 48 7.92 -6.22 -18.01
N PRO A 49 7.27 -6.20 -19.20
CA PRO A 49 5.99 -5.53 -19.42
C PRO A 49 4.85 -6.07 -18.54
N GLU A 50 4.86 -7.36 -18.20
CA GLU A 50 3.80 -7.98 -17.40
C GLU A 50 3.74 -7.48 -15.96
N ALA A 51 4.84 -6.89 -15.46
CA ALA A 51 4.87 -6.28 -14.14
C ALA A 51 3.86 -5.13 -14.00
N ILE A 52 3.59 -4.40 -15.09
CA ILE A 52 2.61 -3.30 -15.08
C ILE A 52 1.20 -3.82 -14.87
N SER A 53 0.82 -4.85 -15.64
CA SER A 53 -0.49 -5.50 -15.51
C SER A 53 -0.69 -6.07 -14.10
N GLY A 54 0.32 -6.78 -13.59
CA GLY A 54 0.29 -7.36 -12.25
C GLY A 54 0.17 -6.30 -11.14
N ALA A 55 1.06 -5.31 -11.13
CA ALA A 55 1.04 -4.24 -10.13
C ALA A 55 -0.26 -3.41 -10.19
N SER A 56 -0.74 -3.10 -11.40
CA SER A 56 -2.00 -2.36 -11.58
C SER A 56 -3.21 -3.15 -11.06
N ALA A 57 -3.25 -4.46 -11.31
CA ALA A 57 -4.33 -5.33 -10.81
C ALA A 57 -4.36 -5.37 -9.27
N ILE A 58 -3.18 -5.44 -8.63
CA ILE A 58 -3.05 -5.38 -7.17
C ILE A 58 -3.53 -4.02 -6.65
N ALA A 59 -3.02 -2.91 -7.20
CA ALA A 59 -3.41 -1.56 -6.81
C ALA A 59 -4.93 -1.34 -6.92
N GLY A 60 -5.54 -1.78 -8.04
CA GLY A 60 -6.98 -1.68 -8.26
C GLY A 60 -7.80 -2.53 -7.29
N ASN A 61 -7.36 -3.76 -7.00
CA ASN A 61 -8.07 -4.65 -6.08
C ASN A 61 -8.11 -4.09 -4.64
N PHE A 62 -6.96 -3.63 -4.11
CA PHE A 62 -6.90 -3.07 -2.75
C PHE A 62 -7.61 -1.73 -2.66
N THR A 63 -7.44 -0.85 -3.66
CA THR A 63 -8.22 0.40 -3.80
C THR A 63 -9.73 0.16 -3.69
N LYS A 64 -10.25 -0.88 -4.35
CA LYS A 64 -11.67 -1.24 -4.30
C LYS A 64 -12.05 -1.85 -2.95
N ASN A 65 -11.28 -2.82 -2.44
CA ASN A 65 -11.62 -3.51 -1.18
C ASN A 65 -11.62 -2.54 0.01
N ASP A 66 -10.62 -1.66 0.09
CA ASP A 66 -10.49 -0.70 1.20
C ASP A 66 -11.67 0.27 1.23
N ARG A 67 -12.09 0.77 0.06
CA ARG A 67 -13.26 1.66 -0.03
C ARG A 67 -14.55 0.95 0.37
N VAL A 68 -14.74 -0.31 -0.03
CA VAL A 68 -15.92 -1.10 0.35
C VAL A 68 -15.94 -1.36 1.85
N ALA A 69 -14.80 -1.79 2.43
CA ALA A 69 -14.68 -2.05 3.86
C ALA A 69 -14.93 -0.77 4.69
N ASN A 70 -14.34 0.35 4.26
CA ASN A 70 -14.54 1.64 4.91
C ASN A 70 -15.98 2.14 4.80
N GLY A 71 -16.63 1.99 3.64
CA GLY A 71 -18.01 2.41 3.41
C GLY A 71 -19.04 1.61 4.22
N LEU A 72 -18.75 0.33 4.48
CA LEU A 72 -19.57 -0.54 5.33
C LEU A 72 -19.22 -0.44 6.82
N GLY A 73 -18.09 0.17 7.13
CA GLY A 73 -17.56 0.25 8.50
C GLY A 73 -17.18 -1.12 9.07
N ILE A 74 -16.57 -1.97 8.25
CA ILE A 74 -16.15 -3.33 8.64
C ILE A 74 -15.05 -3.22 9.73
N PRO A 75 -15.25 -3.85 10.90
CA PRO A 75 -14.25 -3.86 11.95
C PRO A 75 -13.11 -4.85 11.64
N VAL A 76 -11.98 -4.66 12.31
CA VAL A 76 -10.88 -5.64 12.29
C VAL A 76 -11.14 -6.71 13.35
N ASP A 77 -10.94 -7.98 13.00
CA ASP A 77 -11.11 -9.09 13.96
C ASP A 77 -10.16 -8.94 15.17
N PRO A 78 -10.62 -9.23 16.41
CA PRO A 78 -9.80 -9.01 17.61
C PRO A 78 -8.42 -9.68 17.59
N PRO A 79 -8.24 -10.92 17.08
CA PRO A 79 -6.91 -11.52 16.96
C PRO A 79 -5.98 -10.75 16.01
N VAL A 80 -6.52 -10.23 14.90
CA VAL A 80 -5.75 -9.43 13.92
C VAL A 80 -5.41 -8.07 14.51
N LEU A 81 -6.36 -7.43 15.19
CA LEU A 81 -6.17 -6.15 15.86
C LEU A 81 -5.03 -6.21 16.88
N LYS A 82 -4.99 -7.25 17.70
CA LYS A 82 -3.90 -7.49 18.66
C LYS A 82 -2.58 -7.82 17.96
N GLY A 83 -2.63 -8.69 16.95
CA GLY A 83 -1.43 -9.16 16.24
C GLY A 83 -0.74 -8.09 15.36
N THR A 84 -1.40 -6.97 15.08
CA THR A 84 -0.88 -5.91 14.19
C THR A 84 -0.63 -4.57 14.89
N GLU A 85 -0.66 -4.52 16.23
CA GLU A 85 -0.47 -3.29 17.01
C GLU A 85 0.82 -2.55 16.64
N GLU A 86 1.96 -3.22 16.78
CA GLU A 86 3.28 -2.66 16.46
C GLU A 86 3.37 -2.20 14.99
N LEU A 87 2.85 -3.00 14.06
CA LEU A 87 2.85 -2.66 12.63
C LEU A 87 2.03 -1.39 12.34
N ARG A 88 0.86 -1.24 12.98
CA ARG A 88 0.03 -0.04 12.81
C ARG A 88 0.71 1.20 13.37
N GLU A 89 1.41 1.07 14.50
CA GLU A 89 2.20 2.17 15.07
C GLU A 89 3.35 2.56 14.16
N GLN A 90 4.15 1.59 13.71
CA GLN A 90 5.29 1.81 12.80
C GLN A 90 4.86 2.51 11.50
N LEU A 91 3.71 2.12 10.94
CA LEU A 91 3.21 2.65 9.67
C LEU A 91 2.31 3.90 9.86
N GLY A 92 2.07 4.35 11.09
CA GLY A 92 1.18 5.48 11.38
C GLY A 92 -0.28 5.25 10.97
N ILE A 93 -0.73 4.00 10.82
CA ILE A 93 -2.06 3.65 10.28
C ILE A 93 -3.19 4.21 11.17
N ASN A 94 -2.95 4.31 12.48
CA ASN A 94 -3.93 4.83 13.43
C ASN A 94 -4.26 6.33 13.22
N ALA A 95 -3.45 7.06 12.43
CA ALA A 95 -3.68 8.48 12.16
C ALA A 95 -4.70 8.72 11.02
N TYR A 96 -5.04 7.70 10.23
CA TYR A 96 -6.05 7.82 9.18
C TYR A 96 -7.46 7.84 9.75
N LYS A 97 -8.36 8.63 9.15
CA LYS A 97 -9.76 8.71 9.56
C LYS A 97 -10.45 7.34 9.61
N SER A 98 -10.13 6.44 8.67
CA SER A 98 -10.69 5.08 8.62
C SER A 98 -10.37 4.21 9.82
N ALA A 99 -9.41 4.60 10.68
CA ALA A 99 -9.12 3.90 11.93
C ALA A 99 -10.34 3.86 12.88
N GLU A 100 -11.32 4.76 12.70
CA GLU A 100 -12.61 4.69 13.40
C GLU A 100 -13.31 3.33 13.24
N ASN A 101 -13.16 2.69 12.06
CA ASN A 101 -13.72 1.38 11.78
C ASN A 101 -12.91 0.26 12.46
N THR A 102 -11.58 0.40 12.50
CA THR A 102 -10.67 -0.57 13.12
C THR A 102 -10.98 -0.79 14.61
N PHE A 103 -11.34 0.28 15.33
CA PHE A 103 -11.55 0.25 16.78
C PHE A 103 -13.01 0.22 17.22
N ARG A 104 -13.96 0.10 16.28
CA ARG A 104 -15.40 0.30 16.53
C ARG A 104 -16.01 -0.61 17.61
N HIS A 105 -15.39 -1.74 17.91
CA HIS A 105 -15.89 -2.73 18.88
C HIS A 105 -14.89 -3.06 20.01
N MET A 106 -13.89 -2.19 20.20
CA MET A 106 -13.10 -2.17 21.45
C MET A 106 -13.89 -1.47 22.55
#